data_AF-A0A7C4LHT8-F1
#
_entry.id   AF-A0A7C4LHT8-F1
#
_cell.length_a   1.000
_cell.length_b   1.000
_cell.length_c   1.000
_cell.angle_alpha   90.00
_cell.angle_beta   90.00
_cell.angle_gamma   90.00
#
_symmetry.space_group_name_H-M   'P 1'
#
loop_
_entity.id
_entity.type
_entity.pdbx_description
1 polymer ?
#
loop_
_entity_poly.entity_id
_entity_poly.type
_entity_poly.pdbx_seq_one_letter_code
_entity_poly.pdbx_strand_id
1 'polypeptide(L)' 'MGQKTHPVGFRLGILRKWRSTWFFPKQKVPTYVAEDRRIRDHI' A
#
# COMPACT_ATOMS: atom_id res chain seq x y z
N MET A 1 1.36 -16.12 24.86
CA MET A 1 2.23 -15.48 23.85
C MET A 1 1.35 -14.86 22.77
N GLY A 2 1.32 -13.54 22.67
CA GLY A 2 0.34 -12.80 21.84
C GLY A 2 0.75 -12.65 20.37
N GLN A 3 -0.21 -12.18 19.56
CA GLN A 3 0.03 -11.86 18.15
C GLN A 3 0.91 -10.61 18.04
N LYS A 4 1.95 -10.69 17.20
CA LYS A 4 2.87 -9.57 16.94
C LYS A 4 2.42 -8.80 15.70
N THR A 5 2.53 -7.47 15.74
CA THR A 5 2.22 -6.58 14.61
C THR A 5 3.22 -6.74 13.47
N HIS A 6 2.77 -6.56 12.23
CA HIS A 6 3.66 -6.58 11.07
C HIS A 6 4.66 -5.40 11.12
N PRO A 7 5.98 -5.67 11.12
CA PRO A 7 6.99 -4.65 11.40
C PRO A 7 7.08 -3.59 10.30
N VAL A 8 6.77 -3.93 9.05
CA VAL A 8 6.78 -2.95 7.93
C VAL A 8 5.64 -1.96 8.08
N GLY A 9 4.44 -2.44 8.40
CA GLY A 9 3.27 -1.57 8.59
C GLY A 9 3.45 -0.68 9.81
N PHE A 10 4.02 -1.22 10.88
CA PHE A 10 4.31 -0.47 12.10
C PHE A 10 5.29 0.70 11.90
N ARG A 11 6.20 0.61 10.91
CA ARG A 11 7.23 1.64 10.65
C ARG A 11 6.92 2.51 9.43
N LEU A 12 5.72 2.36 8.86
CA LEU A 12 5.32 3.04 7.65
C LEU A 12 4.96 4.51 7.97
N GLY A 13 5.57 5.46 7.25
CA GLY A 13 5.46 6.90 7.53
C GLY A 13 6.49 7.46 8.52
N ILE A 14 7.24 6.62 9.24
CA ILE A 14 8.33 7.04 10.13
C ILE A 14 9.68 6.72 9.49
N LEU A 15 9.97 5.42 9.33
CA LEU A 15 11.23 4.92 8.80
C LEU A 15 11.08 4.40 7.36
N ARG A 16 9.91 3.86 7.01
CA ARG A 16 9.62 3.28 5.69
C ARG A 16 8.61 4.14 4.93
N LYS A 17 8.88 4.41 3.66
CA LYS A 17 7.95 5.10 2.76
C LYS A 17 6.92 4.14 2.16
N TRP A 18 5.82 4.70 1.67
CA TRP A 18 4.83 3.97 0.88
C TRP A 18 5.43 3.41 -0.41
N ARG A 19 5.00 2.22 -0.83
CA ARG A 19 5.39 1.64 -2.14
C ARG A 19 4.63 2.25 -3.31
N SER A 20 3.41 2.73 -3.08
CA SER A 20 2.60 3.51 -4.02
C SER A 20 2.46 4.93 -3.48
N THR A 21 2.97 5.92 -4.21
CA THR A 21 2.87 7.34 -3.83
C THR A 21 2.11 8.08 -4.93
N TRP A 22 0.79 8.00 -4.90
CA TRP A 22 -0.10 8.69 -5.84
C TRP A 22 -1.37 9.18 -5.13
N PHE A 23 -2.04 10.18 -5.71
CA PHE A 23 -3.26 10.77 -5.17
C PHE A 23 -4.31 10.88 -6.27
N PHE A 24 -5.53 10.45 -6.00
CA PHE A 24 -6.66 10.50 -6.93
C PHE A 24 -7.94 10.97 -6.23
N PRO A 25 -8.91 11.52 -6.98
CA PRO A 25 -10.26 11.76 -6.45
C PRO A 25 -10.88 10.46 -5.93
N LYS A 26 -11.60 10.53 -4.80
CA LYS A 26 -12.15 9.36 -4.07
C LYS A 26 -12.85 8.33 -4.96
N GLN A 27 -13.55 8.80 -5.99
CA GLN A 27 -14.29 7.95 -6.94
C GLN A 27 -13.38 7.04 -7.78
N LYS A 28 -12.17 7.48 -8.11
CA LYS A 28 -11.24 6.74 -8.99
C LYS A 28 -10.22 5.89 -8.24
N VAL A 29 -10.03 6.12 -6.94
CA VAL A 29 -9.12 5.35 -6.08
C VAL A 29 -9.29 3.83 -6.22
N PRO A 30 -10.50 3.23 -6.09
CA PRO A 30 -10.61 1.77 -6.12
C PRO A 30 -10.16 1.16 -7.45
N THR A 31 -10.44 1.83 -8.58
CA THR A 31 -10.01 1.37 -9.91
C THR A 31 -8.50 1.36 -10.03
N TYR A 32 -7.83 2.45 -9.61
CA TYR A 32 -6.36 2.55 -9.69
C TYR A 32 -5.65 1.64 -8.69
N VAL A 33 -6.22 1.37 -7.52
CA VAL A 33 -5.69 0.36 -6.59
C VAL A 33 -5.68 -1.03 -7.24
N ALA A 34 -6.79 -1.41 -7.91
CA ALA A 34 -6.91 -2.70 -8.56
C ALA A 34 -5.91 -2.83 -9.73
N GLU A 35 -5.72 -1.75 -10.49
CA GLU A 35 -4.71 -1.69 -11.55
C GLU A 35 -3.28 -1.80 -11.02
N ASP A 36 -2.93 -1.05 -9.97
CA ASP A 36 -1.62 -1.10 -9.30
C ASP A 36 -1.30 -2.52 -8.77
N ARG A 37 -2.32 -3.26 -8.29
CA ARG A 37 -2.17 -4.66 -7.91
C ARG A 37 -1.87 -5.56 -9.10
N ARG A 38 -2.60 -5.41 -10.21
CA ARG A 38 -2.42 -6.22 -11.44
C ARG A 38 -1.04 -6.02 -12.05
N ILE A 39 -0.57 -4.77 -12.11
CA ILE A 39 0.77 -4.43 -12.62
C ILE A 39 1.85 -5.12 -11.76
N ARG A 40 1.70 -5.11 -10.43
CA ARG A 40 2.65 -5.78 -9.52
C ARG A 40 2.65 -7.29 -9.57
N ASP A 41 1.56 -7.91 -10.05
CA ASP A 41 1.51 -9.36 -10.23
C ASP A 41 2.11 -9.81 -11.57
N HIS A 42 2.21 -8.91 -12.55
CA HIS A 42 2.81 -9.19 -13.86
C HIS A 42 4.30 -8.85 -13.96
N ILE A 43 4.88 -8.24 -12.92
CA ILE A 43 6.31 -7.91 -12.79
C ILE A 43 6.95 -8.91 -11.83
#